data_AF-K2AVS9-F1
#
_entry.id   AF-K2AVS9-F1
#
_cell.length_a   1.000
_cell.length_b   1.000
_cell.length_c   1.000
_cell.angle_alpha   90.00
_cell.angle_beta   90.00
_cell.angle_gamma   90.00
#
_symmetry.space_group_name_H-M   'P 1'
#
loop_
_entity.id
_entity.type
_entity.pdbx_description
1 polymer ?
#
loop_
_entity_poly.entity_id
_entity_poly.type
_entity_poly.pdbx_seq_one_letter_code
_entity_poly.pdbx_strand_id
1 'polypeptide(L)'
;MPEINLYYEKTLSKQNLEDLNFKLIPIWEPKIILTKVDILPNSKTKITYQKIKNNQYLISNKNTNRDQDQYVLNSLGFGWKTVSKKDFANTSQFLVEFWLTKIFFIFWILTFLLIFYYFFYKFFPLKIISFIRPISNFLFLTFNFLLYKPLLFIWQFLKSFFIKNRFIFLLITFIGIIYDIFFLKKYFDLIFLFLILLWISVLIAYRAESKVSFVFALVFLIICAFLSIIKKGTFAEKTAIWAYMFLVVGTIKSIVELKVNQKDHKEYPLFFKEISNHVFKFILLVLKSHPRK
;
A
#
# COMPACT_ATOMS: atom_id res chain seq x y z
N MET A 1 10.18 -26.70 51.63
CA MET A 1 9.56 -27.72 50.74
C MET A 1 8.27 -28.15 51.42
N PRO A 2 7.11 -28.17 50.75
CA PRO A 2 5.90 -28.70 51.37
C PRO A 2 6.04 -30.22 51.53
N GLU A 3 5.79 -30.74 52.73
CA GLU A 3 5.62 -32.17 52.98
C GLU A 3 4.32 -32.62 52.32
N ILE A 4 4.42 -33.62 51.43
CA ILE A 4 3.26 -34.24 50.80
C ILE A 4 2.93 -35.47 51.63
N ASN A 5 1.93 -35.35 52.50
CA ASN A 5 1.40 -36.49 53.25
C ASN A 5 0.36 -37.22 52.39
N LEU A 6 0.69 -38.43 51.95
CA LEU A 6 -0.23 -39.31 51.26
C LEU A 6 -1.08 -40.06 52.30
N TYR A 7 -2.37 -39.74 52.37
CA TYR A 7 -3.32 -40.48 53.20
C TYR A 7 -4.01 -41.55 52.34
N TYR A 8 -3.93 -42.80 52.77
CA TYR A 8 -4.63 -43.92 52.14
C TYR A 8 -5.76 -44.39 53.07
N GLU A 9 -6.99 -44.45 52.55
CA GLU A 9 -8.22 -44.61 53.34
C GLU A 9 -8.44 -46.03 53.92
N LYS A 10 -7.57 -47.00 53.60
CA LYS A 10 -7.70 -48.39 54.05
C LYS A 10 -6.39 -48.90 54.64
N THR A 11 -6.45 -49.45 55.85
CA THR A 11 -5.33 -50.10 56.53
C THR A 11 -4.89 -51.34 55.74
N LEU A 12 -3.81 -51.21 54.96
CA LEU A 12 -3.18 -52.32 54.26
C LEU A 12 -2.42 -53.20 55.27
N SER A 13 -2.60 -54.52 55.17
CA SER A 13 -1.79 -55.48 55.93
C SER A 13 -0.34 -55.45 55.44
N LYS A 14 0.61 -55.73 56.34
CA LYS A 14 2.06 -55.60 56.09
C LYS A 14 2.56 -56.39 54.86
N GLN A 15 1.90 -57.52 54.54
CA GLN A 15 2.22 -58.34 53.37
C GLN A 15 1.85 -57.69 52.02
N ASN A 16 0.81 -56.85 51.97
CA ASN A 16 0.39 -56.21 50.71
C ASN A 16 1.26 -55.01 50.32
N LEU A 17 2.11 -54.52 51.23
CA LEU A 17 3.04 -53.41 50.97
C LEU A 17 4.31 -53.88 50.24
N GLU A 18 4.74 -55.13 50.43
CA GLU A 18 5.96 -55.67 49.81
C GLU A 18 5.77 -55.98 48.31
N ASP A 19 4.53 -56.26 47.88
CA ASP A 19 4.20 -56.51 46.47
C ASP A 19 3.97 -55.20 45.66
N LEU A 20 3.86 -54.06 46.33
CA LEU A 20 3.68 -52.76 45.67
C LEU A 20 5.03 -52.14 45.30
N ASN A 21 5.52 -52.50 44.12
CA ASN A 21 6.67 -51.84 43.48
C ASN A 21 6.30 -50.40 43.06
N PHE A 22 6.33 -49.46 44.01
CA PHE A 22 6.14 -48.04 43.71
C PHE A 22 7.37 -47.49 42.97
N LYS A 23 7.30 -47.46 41.65
CA LYS A 23 8.26 -46.71 40.84
C LYS A 23 7.87 -45.23 40.90
N LEU A 24 8.43 -44.48 41.85
CA LEU A 24 8.29 -43.03 41.92
C LEU A 24 8.96 -42.41 40.68
N ILE A 25 8.15 -42.10 39.66
CA ILE A 25 8.60 -41.33 38.51
C ILE A 25 8.52 -39.86 38.94
N PRO A 26 9.63 -39.11 38.99
CA PRO A 26 9.56 -37.69 39.29
C PRO A 26 8.73 -36.99 38.19
N ILE A 27 7.61 -36.37 38.58
CA ILE A 27 6.72 -35.58 37.70
C ILE A 27 7.37 -34.24 37.30
N TRP A 28 8.60 -33.99 37.75
CA TRP A 28 9.36 -32.79 37.41
C TRP A 28 10.31 -33.08 36.26
N GLU A 29 9.86 -32.84 35.03
CA GLU A 29 10.78 -32.67 33.90
C GLU A 29 11.41 -31.27 34.00
N PRO A 30 12.70 -31.14 34.33
CA PRO A 30 13.34 -29.84 34.36
C PRO A 30 13.31 -29.25 32.95
N LYS A 31 12.63 -28.13 32.79
CA LYS A 31 12.61 -27.39 31.52
C LYS A 31 13.98 -26.71 31.34
N ILE A 32 14.90 -27.38 30.67
CA ILE A 32 16.19 -26.80 30.30
C ILE A 32 15.95 -25.78 29.18
N ILE A 33 16.07 -24.49 29.50
CA ILE A 33 15.99 -23.40 28.53
C ILE A 33 17.42 -23.06 28.09
N LEU A 34 17.85 -23.63 26.96
CA LEU A 34 19.11 -23.23 26.34
C LEU A 34 18.94 -21.85 25.70
N THR A 35 19.66 -20.86 26.20
CA THR A 35 19.70 -19.51 25.62
C THR A 35 20.94 -19.39 24.75
N LYS A 36 20.74 -18.94 23.50
CA LYS A 36 21.83 -18.70 22.55
C LYS A 36 22.57 -17.44 22.97
N VAL A 37 23.87 -17.56 23.29
CA VAL A 37 24.68 -16.45 23.81
C VAL A 37 25.59 -15.85 22.74
N ASP A 38 26.09 -16.65 21.78
CA ASP A 38 27.00 -16.14 20.74
C ASP A 38 27.05 -16.99 19.45
N ILE A 39 27.76 -16.49 18.42
CA ILE A 39 28.02 -17.12 17.13
C ILE A 39 29.14 -18.17 17.26
N LEU A 40 29.01 -19.32 16.60
CA LEU A 40 30.09 -20.30 16.52
C LEU A 40 31.28 -19.73 15.72
N PRO A 41 32.51 -19.76 16.27
CA PRO A 41 33.69 -19.28 15.55
C PRO A 41 33.85 -20.04 14.23
N ASN A 42 34.22 -19.31 13.17
CA ASN A 42 34.37 -19.80 11.78
C ASN A 42 33.10 -20.25 11.04
N SER A 43 31.91 -19.94 11.55
CA SER A 43 30.66 -20.28 10.87
C SER A 43 30.13 -19.13 9.99
N LYS A 44 29.73 -19.43 8.74
CA LYS A 44 29.08 -18.44 7.86
C LYS A 44 27.61 -18.30 8.23
N THR A 45 27.12 -17.06 8.28
CA THR A 45 25.70 -16.76 8.46
C THR A 45 24.92 -17.20 7.23
N LYS A 46 23.77 -17.86 7.44
CA LYS A 46 22.89 -18.27 6.35
C LYS A 46 21.45 -17.99 6.73
N ILE A 47 20.80 -17.14 5.94
CA ILE A 47 19.38 -16.83 6.05
C ILE A 47 18.67 -17.58 4.93
N THR A 48 17.69 -18.39 5.30
CA THR A 48 16.84 -19.11 4.34
C THR A 48 15.39 -18.74 4.59
N TYR A 49 14.65 -18.50 3.51
CA TYR A 49 13.21 -18.24 3.56
C TYR A 49 12.47 -19.36 2.82
N GLN A 50 11.39 -19.85 3.42
CA GLN A 50 10.52 -20.85 2.81
C GLN A 50 9.07 -20.47 3.05
N LYS A 51 8.27 -20.43 1.98
CA LYS A 51 6.82 -20.21 2.10
C LYS A 51 6.17 -21.50 2.60
N ILE A 52 5.44 -21.45 3.72
CA ILE A 52 4.75 -22.63 4.28
C ILE A 52 3.29 -22.64 3.84
N LYS A 53 2.56 -21.53 4.05
CA LYS A 53 1.13 -21.39 3.76
C LYS A 53 0.86 -20.02 3.15
N ASN A 54 -0.39 -19.78 2.72
CA ASN A 54 -0.80 -18.44 2.26
C ASN A 54 -0.49 -17.41 3.36
N ASN A 55 0.40 -16.48 3.02
CA ASN A 55 0.89 -15.38 3.85
C ASN A 55 1.78 -15.76 5.03
N GLN A 56 2.22 -17.01 5.16
CA GLN A 56 3.14 -17.47 6.20
C GLN A 56 4.47 -17.92 5.62
N TYR A 57 5.55 -17.37 6.17
CA TYR A 57 6.92 -17.59 5.73
C TYR A 57 7.76 -18.04 6.92
N LEU A 58 8.52 -19.11 6.73
CA LEU A 58 9.53 -19.57 7.66
C LEU A 58 10.86 -18.92 7.30
N ILE A 59 11.39 -18.12 8.21
CA ILE A 59 12.73 -17.57 8.10
C ILE A 59 13.60 -18.38 9.05
N SER A 60 14.57 -19.12 8.51
CA SER A 60 15.56 -19.84 9.29
C SER A 60 16.90 -19.16 9.16
N ASN A 61 17.40 -18.69 10.30
CA ASN A 61 18.70 -18.07 10.45
C ASN A 61 19.65 -19.08 11.11
N LYS A 62 20.74 -19.42 10.43
CA LYS A 62 21.80 -20.26 10.99
C LYS A 62 22.98 -19.37 11.39
N ASN A 63 23.53 -19.64 12.58
CA ASN A 63 24.74 -19.00 13.08
C ASN A 63 24.65 -17.46 13.27
N THR A 64 23.46 -16.93 13.55
CA THR A 64 23.23 -15.50 13.81
C THR A 64 23.20 -15.17 15.30
N ASN A 65 23.59 -13.97 15.70
CA ASN A 65 23.36 -13.49 17.07
C ASN A 65 21.92 -12.93 17.23
N ARG A 66 21.45 -12.75 18.48
CA ARG A 66 20.14 -12.17 18.82
C ARG A 66 19.91 -10.80 18.19
N ASP A 67 20.94 -9.96 18.15
CA ASP A 67 20.86 -8.62 17.55
C ASP A 67 20.69 -8.70 16.03
N GLN A 68 21.35 -9.67 15.38
CA GLN A 68 21.21 -9.92 13.94
C GLN A 68 19.81 -10.46 13.62
N ASP A 69 19.29 -11.36 14.46
CA ASP A 69 17.92 -11.85 14.33
C ASP A 69 16.89 -10.72 14.46
N GLN A 70 17.10 -9.82 15.43
CA GLN A 70 16.24 -8.67 15.63
C GLN A 70 16.37 -7.65 14.50
N TYR A 71 17.57 -7.46 13.94
CA TYR A 71 17.78 -6.65 12.75
C TYR A 71 17.04 -7.23 11.53
N VAL A 72 17.12 -8.55 11.31
CA VAL A 72 16.38 -9.23 10.23
C VAL A 72 14.87 -9.01 10.40
N LEU A 73 14.33 -9.20 11.60
CA LEU A 73 12.91 -8.96 11.87
C LEU A 73 12.50 -7.50 11.64
N ASN A 74 13.32 -6.54 12.08
CA ASN A 74 13.06 -5.11 11.88
C ASN A 74 13.15 -4.72 10.39
N SER A 75 14.01 -5.39 9.62
CA SER A 75 14.20 -5.12 8.19
C SER A 75 13.05 -5.63 7.31
N LEU A 76 12.20 -6.53 7.81
CA LEU A 76 11.01 -7.01 7.07
C LEU A 76 10.00 -5.88 6.80
N GLY A 77 10.02 -4.83 7.61
CA GLY A 77 9.18 -3.65 7.44
C GLY A 77 7.76 -3.80 7.98
N PHE A 78 6.96 -2.74 7.80
CA PHE A 78 5.57 -2.68 8.26
C PHE A 78 4.72 -3.70 7.52
N GLY A 79 4.01 -4.57 8.26
CA GLY A 79 3.14 -5.58 7.66
C GLY A 79 3.44 -7.02 8.03
N TRP A 80 4.56 -7.26 8.69
CA TRP A 80 4.99 -8.58 9.10
C TRP A 80 4.82 -8.75 10.62
N LYS A 81 4.22 -9.86 11.04
CA LYS A 81 4.05 -10.22 12.45
C LYS A 81 4.65 -11.59 12.71
N THR A 82 5.48 -11.70 13.75
CA THR A 82 6.00 -12.99 14.20
C THR A 82 4.89 -13.77 14.90
N VAL A 83 4.56 -14.95 14.38
CA VAL A 83 3.51 -15.84 14.92
C VAL A 83 4.11 -16.84 15.90
N SER A 84 5.29 -17.37 15.59
CA SER A 84 6.00 -18.32 16.44
C SER A 84 7.49 -18.15 16.28
N LYS A 85 8.20 -18.25 17.40
CA LYS A 85 9.66 -18.28 17.46
C LYS A 85 10.09 -19.62 18.05
N LYS A 86 10.93 -20.34 17.32
CA LYS A 86 11.58 -21.57 17.80
C LYS A 86 13.08 -21.38 17.77
N ASP A 87 13.69 -21.39 18.95
CA ASP A 87 15.13 -21.28 19.10
C ASP A 87 15.71 -22.68 19.29
N PHE A 88 16.56 -23.09 18.36
CA PHE A 88 17.43 -24.26 18.50
C PHE A 88 18.87 -23.77 18.65
N ALA A 89 19.75 -24.59 19.25
CA ALA A 89 21.12 -24.22 19.63
C ALA A 89 21.86 -23.36 18.57
N ASN A 90 21.80 -23.75 17.28
CA ASN A 90 22.51 -23.04 16.20
C ASN A 90 21.58 -22.37 15.17
N THR A 91 20.26 -22.58 15.29
CA THR A 91 19.29 -22.13 14.29
C THR A 91 18.08 -21.49 14.96
N SER A 92 17.85 -20.22 14.70
CA SER A 92 16.60 -19.55 15.04
C SER A 92 15.64 -19.67 13.86
N GLN A 93 14.40 -20.08 14.15
CA GLN A 93 13.33 -20.17 13.17
C GLN A 93 12.21 -19.21 13.56
N PHE A 94 11.89 -18.29 12.66
CA PHE A 94 10.81 -17.33 12.79
C PHE A 94 9.71 -17.69 11.80
N LEU A 95 8.52 -18.00 12.31
CA LEU A 95 7.33 -18.07 11.49
C LEU A 95 6.73 -16.67 11.45
N VAL A 96 6.80 -16.02 10.30
CA VAL A 96 6.32 -14.66 10.09
C VAL A 96 5.10 -14.68 9.18
N GLU A 97 4.08 -13.93 9.56
CA GLU A 97 2.84 -13.79 8.81
C GLU A 97 2.65 -12.35 8.34
N PHE A 98 2.28 -12.18 7.07
CA PHE A 98 1.95 -10.87 6.53
C PHE A 98 0.48 -10.54 6.87
N TRP A 99 0.25 -9.65 7.85
CA TRP A 99 -1.10 -9.42 8.41
C TRP A 99 -1.96 -8.47 7.56
N LEU A 100 -1.34 -7.61 6.74
CA LEU A 100 -2.03 -6.65 5.88
C LEU A 100 -3.02 -7.33 4.91
N THR A 101 -2.73 -8.54 4.46
CA THR A 101 -3.67 -9.28 3.60
C THR A 101 -5.02 -9.51 4.26
N LYS A 102 -5.08 -9.69 5.59
CA LYS A 102 -6.35 -9.87 6.31
C LYS A 102 -7.12 -8.55 6.36
N ILE A 103 -6.43 -7.44 6.61
CA ILE A 103 -7.04 -6.09 6.61
C ILE A 103 -7.59 -5.77 5.23
N PHE A 104 -6.78 -5.95 4.18
CA PHE A 104 -7.22 -5.72 2.81
C PHE A 104 -8.40 -6.60 2.42
N PHE A 105 -8.42 -7.85 2.85
CA PHE A 105 -9.55 -8.77 2.62
C PHE A 105 -10.83 -8.30 3.31
N ILE A 106 -10.76 -7.88 4.57
CA ILE A 106 -11.91 -7.30 5.30
C ILE A 106 -12.41 -6.03 4.60
N PHE A 107 -11.49 -5.15 4.21
CA PHE A 107 -11.81 -3.93 3.48
C PHE A 107 -12.51 -4.24 2.13
N TRP A 108 -12.02 -5.23 1.40
CA TRP A 108 -12.61 -5.70 0.14
C TRP A 108 -14.02 -6.27 0.34
N ILE A 109 -14.22 -7.14 1.33
CA ILE A 109 -15.54 -7.68 1.67
C ILE A 109 -16.52 -6.57 2.02
N LEU A 110 -16.08 -5.62 2.85
CA LEU A 110 -16.92 -4.48 3.25
C LEU A 110 -17.32 -3.65 2.02
N THR A 111 -16.36 -3.36 1.14
CA THR A 111 -16.60 -2.62 -0.10
C THR A 111 -17.56 -3.37 -1.03
N PHE A 112 -17.39 -4.69 -1.17
CA PHE A 112 -18.27 -5.53 -1.98
C PHE A 112 -19.70 -5.57 -1.41
N LEU A 113 -19.86 -5.77 -0.11
CA LEU A 113 -21.16 -5.75 0.57
C LEU A 113 -21.88 -4.41 0.37
N LEU A 114 -21.15 -3.29 0.38
CA LEU A 114 -21.70 -1.96 0.13
C LEU A 114 -22.15 -1.77 -1.32
N ILE A 115 -21.34 -2.21 -2.28
CA ILE A 115 -21.70 -2.16 -3.72
C ILE A 115 -22.94 -3.04 -3.96
N PHE A 116 -22.95 -4.24 -3.41
CA PHE A 116 -24.08 -5.18 -3.49
C PHE A 116 -25.34 -4.57 -2.88
N TYR A 117 -25.23 -3.99 -1.68
CA TYR A 117 -26.34 -3.30 -1.03
C TYR A 117 -26.88 -2.13 -1.89
N TYR A 118 -26.00 -1.29 -2.43
CA TYR A 118 -26.40 -0.18 -3.31
C TYR A 118 -27.08 -0.68 -4.59
N PHE A 119 -26.58 -1.77 -5.17
CA PHE A 119 -27.18 -2.41 -6.33
C PHE A 119 -28.61 -2.90 -6.02
N PHE A 120 -28.79 -3.64 -4.93
CA PHE A 120 -30.11 -4.14 -4.51
C PHE A 120 -31.09 -3.01 -4.19
N TYR A 121 -30.63 -1.97 -3.49
CA TYR A 121 -31.43 -0.78 -3.20
C TYR A 121 -31.96 -0.11 -4.48
N LYS A 122 -31.14 -0.05 -5.53
CA LYS A 122 -31.50 0.58 -6.80
C LYS A 122 -32.38 -0.30 -7.69
N PHE A 123 -32.16 -1.61 -7.70
CA PHE A 123 -32.78 -2.52 -8.67
C PHE A 123 -34.02 -3.26 -8.20
N PHE A 124 -34.26 -3.42 -6.88
CA PHE A 124 -35.44 -4.13 -6.38
C PHE A 124 -36.53 -3.15 -5.89
N PRO A 125 -37.58 -2.92 -6.69
CA PRO A 125 -38.69 -2.04 -6.29
C PRO A 125 -39.69 -2.81 -5.43
N LEU A 126 -39.41 -3.10 -4.14
CA LEU A 126 -40.34 -3.94 -3.37
C LEU A 126 -40.55 -3.54 -1.90
N LYS A 127 -41.84 -3.59 -1.52
CA LYS A 127 -42.51 -3.35 -0.22
C LYS A 127 -41.84 -3.96 1.04
N ILE A 128 -40.80 -4.78 0.90
CA ILE A 128 -39.98 -5.34 1.99
C ILE A 128 -39.11 -4.26 2.68
N ILE A 129 -39.00 -3.08 2.08
CA ILE A 129 -38.19 -1.94 2.55
C ILE A 129 -38.53 -1.49 3.97
N SER A 130 -39.77 -1.65 4.47
CA SER A 130 -40.15 -1.16 5.81
C SER A 130 -39.38 -1.84 6.95
N PHE A 131 -39.09 -3.14 6.83
CA PHE A 131 -38.40 -3.91 7.86
C PHE A 131 -36.87 -3.74 7.81
N ILE A 132 -36.31 -3.51 6.62
CA ILE A 132 -34.86 -3.32 6.41
C ILE A 132 -34.45 -1.84 6.62
N ARG A 133 -35.42 -0.91 6.63
CA ARG A 133 -35.20 0.53 6.79
C ARG A 133 -34.35 0.94 8.02
N PRO A 134 -34.57 0.42 9.24
CA PRO A 134 -33.75 0.82 10.38
C PRO A 134 -32.31 0.33 10.28
N ILE A 135 -32.10 -0.91 9.83
CA ILE A 135 -30.75 -1.50 9.68
C ILE A 135 -29.98 -0.79 8.56
N SER A 136 -30.64 -0.54 7.43
CA SER A 136 -30.05 0.23 6.33
C SER A 136 -29.74 1.67 6.72
N ASN A 137 -30.63 2.34 7.46
CA ASN A 137 -30.34 3.68 7.96
C ASN A 137 -29.15 3.68 8.93
N PHE A 138 -29.02 2.68 9.80
CA PHE A 138 -27.89 2.56 10.71
C PHE A 138 -26.57 2.27 9.98
N LEU A 139 -26.57 1.34 9.02
CA LEU A 139 -25.41 1.04 8.16
C LEU A 139 -25.05 2.24 7.29
N PHE A 140 -26.04 2.96 6.75
CA PHE A 140 -25.83 4.18 5.98
C PHE A 140 -25.28 5.29 6.87
N LEU A 141 -25.80 5.48 8.08
CA LEU A 141 -25.32 6.49 9.02
C LEU A 141 -23.88 6.22 9.46
N THR A 142 -23.57 4.96 9.80
CA THR A 142 -22.22 4.55 10.19
C THR A 142 -21.26 4.65 9.01
N PHE A 143 -21.65 4.21 7.81
CA PHE A 143 -20.83 4.37 6.61
C PHE A 143 -20.62 5.85 6.25
N ASN A 144 -21.68 6.65 6.31
CA ASN A 144 -21.63 8.06 5.98
C ASN A 144 -20.75 8.82 6.99
N PHE A 145 -20.87 8.51 8.27
CA PHE A 145 -20.09 9.15 9.33
C PHE A 145 -18.63 8.66 9.40
N LEU A 146 -18.40 7.36 9.34
CA LEU A 146 -17.09 6.74 9.58
C LEU A 146 -16.19 6.73 8.34
N LEU A 147 -16.78 6.63 7.14
CA LEU A 147 -16.02 6.51 5.88
C LEU A 147 -16.27 7.70 4.96
N TYR A 148 -17.51 8.03 4.62
CA TYR A 148 -17.79 9.03 3.60
C TYR A 148 -17.42 10.45 4.02
N LYS A 149 -17.80 10.90 5.23
CA LYS A 149 -17.47 12.23 5.75
C LYS A 149 -15.96 12.47 5.88
N PRO A 150 -15.17 11.58 6.52
CA PRO A 150 -13.73 11.79 6.57
C PRO A 150 -13.09 11.70 5.19
N LEU A 151 -13.56 10.80 4.31
CA LEU A 151 -13.06 10.72 2.94
C LEU A 151 -13.37 12.01 2.14
N LEU A 152 -14.58 12.55 2.27
CA LEU A 152 -14.96 13.83 1.69
C LEU A 152 -14.13 14.98 2.27
N PHE A 153 -13.88 14.98 3.58
CA PHE A 153 -13.05 15.99 4.22
C PHE A 153 -11.62 15.93 3.69
N ILE A 154 -11.03 14.73 3.61
CA ILE A 154 -9.73 14.49 2.99
C ILE A 154 -9.74 14.94 1.53
N TRP A 155 -10.78 14.61 0.77
CA TRP A 155 -10.92 15.02 -0.62
C TRP A 155 -11.02 16.54 -0.79
N GLN A 156 -11.78 17.23 0.07
CA GLN A 156 -11.90 18.68 0.07
C GLN A 156 -10.59 19.35 0.47
N PHE A 157 -9.90 18.82 1.49
CA PHE A 157 -8.60 19.30 1.92
C PHE A 157 -7.56 19.14 0.81
N LEU A 158 -7.46 17.95 0.20
CA LEU A 158 -6.59 17.69 -0.93
C LEU A 158 -6.94 18.64 -2.09
N LYS A 159 -8.22 18.73 -2.47
CA LYS A 159 -8.66 19.62 -3.55
C LYS A 159 -8.25 21.08 -3.29
N SER A 160 -8.45 21.59 -2.07
CA SER A 160 -8.03 22.94 -1.69
C SER A 160 -6.51 23.12 -1.79
N PHE A 161 -5.75 22.15 -1.29
CA PHE A 161 -4.29 22.13 -1.36
C PHE A 161 -3.76 22.13 -2.81
N PHE A 162 -4.35 21.29 -3.67
CA PHE A 162 -4.00 21.21 -5.09
C PHE A 162 -4.38 22.48 -5.85
N ILE A 163 -5.54 23.09 -5.58
CA ILE A 163 -5.96 24.34 -6.23
C ILE A 163 -5.02 25.48 -5.86
N LYS A 164 -4.65 25.61 -4.57
CA LYS A 164 -3.76 26.67 -4.10
C LYS A 164 -2.37 26.58 -4.72
N ASN A 165 -1.83 25.36 -4.83
CA ASN A 165 -0.47 25.10 -5.30
C ASN A 165 -0.42 24.54 -6.73
N ARG A 166 -1.44 24.79 -7.55
CA ARG A 166 -1.63 24.14 -8.86
C ARG A 166 -0.41 24.26 -9.80
N PHE A 167 0.29 25.38 -9.80
CA PHE A 167 1.49 25.58 -10.62
C PHE A 167 2.68 24.71 -10.20
N ILE A 168 2.89 24.57 -8.89
CA ILE A 168 3.97 23.72 -8.34
C ILE A 168 3.71 22.26 -8.70
N PHE A 169 2.47 21.79 -8.55
CA PHE A 169 2.11 20.43 -8.93
C PHE A 169 2.30 20.15 -10.41
N LEU A 170 1.93 21.10 -11.27
CA LEU A 170 2.18 21.00 -12.71
C LEU A 170 3.68 20.83 -13.00
N LEU A 171 4.54 21.68 -12.42
CA LEU A 171 5.99 21.58 -12.56
C LEU A 171 6.54 20.24 -12.06
N ILE A 172 6.12 19.81 -10.87
CA ILE A 172 6.53 18.51 -10.30
C ILE A 172 6.11 17.36 -11.22
N THR A 173 4.91 17.42 -11.81
CA THR A 173 4.47 16.37 -12.75
C THR A 173 5.35 16.32 -13.97
N PHE A 174 5.61 17.47 -14.60
CA PHE A 174 6.43 17.54 -15.81
C PHE A 174 7.86 17.10 -15.56
N ILE A 175 8.48 17.60 -14.49
CA ILE A 175 9.83 17.22 -14.10
C ILE A 175 9.86 15.71 -13.78
N GLY A 176 8.86 15.19 -13.09
CA GLY A 176 8.76 13.77 -12.78
C GLY A 176 8.66 12.88 -14.01
N ILE A 177 7.87 13.27 -15.01
CA ILE A 177 7.72 12.54 -16.29
C ILE A 177 9.03 12.59 -17.08
N ILE A 178 9.65 13.76 -17.21
CA ILE A 178 10.96 13.91 -17.86
C ILE A 178 12.01 13.06 -17.14
N TYR A 179 12.02 13.09 -15.80
CA TYR A 179 12.95 12.31 -15.00
C TYR A 179 12.76 10.80 -15.21
N ASP A 180 11.52 10.31 -15.21
CA ASP A 180 11.22 8.91 -15.48
C ASP A 180 11.71 8.48 -16.88
N ILE A 181 11.47 9.30 -17.90
CA ILE A 181 11.90 8.99 -19.27
C ILE A 181 13.43 8.91 -19.34
N PHE A 182 14.15 9.94 -18.88
CA PHE A 182 15.59 10.04 -19.14
C PHE A 182 16.49 9.34 -18.11
N PHE A 183 16.09 9.25 -16.84
CA PHE A 183 16.97 8.81 -15.76
C PHE A 183 16.63 7.41 -15.23
N LEU A 184 15.35 7.04 -15.21
CA LEU A 184 14.96 5.72 -14.70
C LEU A 184 15.18 4.65 -15.78
N LYS A 185 16.19 3.79 -15.59
CA LYS A 185 16.44 2.66 -16.52
C LYS A 185 15.42 1.52 -16.38
N LYS A 186 14.80 1.37 -15.21
CA LYS A 186 13.82 0.32 -14.93
C LYS A 186 12.40 0.88 -14.93
N TYR A 187 11.44 0.01 -15.25
CA TYR A 187 10.02 0.27 -15.12
C TYR A 187 9.60 0.06 -13.66
N PHE A 188 9.06 1.11 -13.04
CA PHE A 188 8.51 1.05 -11.69
C PHE A 188 7.02 1.42 -11.74
N ASP A 189 6.15 0.42 -11.69
CA ASP A 189 4.70 0.60 -11.84
C ASP A 189 4.10 1.60 -10.84
N LEU A 190 4.65 1.63 -9.61
CA LEU A 190 4.23 2.56 -8.57
C LEU A 190 4.52 4.02 -8.92
N ILE A 191 5.66 4.31 -9.58
CA ILE A 191 6.02 5.67 -9.98
C ILE A 191 5.11 6.13 -11.11
N PHE A 192 4.84 5.27 -12.09
CA PHE A 192 3.89 5.55 -13.17
C PHE A 192 2.49 5.86 -12.62
N LEU A 193 1.96 5.00 -11.74
CA LEU A 193 0.65 5.20 -11.13
C LEU A 193 0.59 6.52 -10.36
N PHE A 194 1.62 6.82 -9.56
CA PHE A 194 1.69 8.06 -8.80
C PHE A 194 1.71 9.30 -9.71
N LEU A 195 2.55 9.32 -10.76
CA LEU A 195 2.64 10.44 -11.69
C LEU A 195 1.35 10.63 -12.50
N ILE A 196 0.65 9.55 -12.89
CA ILE A 196 -0.66 9.63 -13.56
C ILE A 196 -1.72 10.23 -12.63
N LEU A 197 -1.78 9.80 -11.37
CA LEU A 197 -2.69 10.37 -10.37
C LEU A 197 -2.41 11.86 -10.14
N LEU A 198 -1.13 12.24 -10.14
CA LEU A 198 -0.69 13.62 -10.00
C LEU A 198 -1.11 14.45 -11.24
N TRP A 199 -0.98 13.89 -12.44
CA TRP A 199 -1.49 14.51 -13.67
C TRP A 199 -3.01 14.71 -13.65
N ILE A 200 -3.78 13.68 -13.25
CA ILE A 200 -5.24 13.80 -13.10
C ILE A 200 -5.59 14.89 -12.09
N SER A 201 -4.85 14.98 -10.98
CA SER A 201 -5.04 16.02 -9.96
C SER A 201 -4.78 17.42 -10.53
N VAL A 202 -3.73 17.60 -11.35
CA VAL A 202 -3.45 18.85 -12.07
C VAL A 202 -4.60 19.22 -13.01
N LEU A 203 -5.11 18.27 -13.79
CA LEU A 203 -6.24 18.50 -14.68
C LEU A 203 -7.52 18.94 -13.93
N ILE A 204 -7.76 18.38 -12.74
CA ILE A 204 -8.87 18.77 -11.87
C ILE A 204 -8.63 20.16 -11.27
N ALA A 205 -7.44 20.43 -10.76
CA ALA A 205 -7.08 21.69 -10.10
C ALA A 205 -7.18 22.89 -11.05
N TYR A 206 -6.75 22.73 -12.29
CA TYR A 206 -6.87 23.76 -13.33
C TYR A 206 -8.23 23.80 -14.02
N ARG A 207 -9.12 22.85 -13.74
CA ARG A 207 -10.34 22.62 -14.53
C ARG A 207 -10.02 22.57 -16.03
N ALA A 208 -8.87 22.00 -16.39
CA ALA A 208 -8.41 21.90 -17.77
C ALA A 208 -9.38 21.04 -18.58
N GLU A 209 -9.51 21.25 -19.89
CA GLU A 209 -10.33 20.37 -20.73
C GLU A 209 -9.59 19.07 -21.07
N SER A 210 -10.32 18.05 -21.50
CA SER A 210 -9.75 16.84 -22.13
C SER A 210 -8.77 17.14 -23.27
N LYS A 211 -8.98 18.23 -24.03
CA LYS A 211 -8.10 18.71 -25.11
C LYS A 211 -6.65 18.89 -24.68
N VAL A 212 -6.40 19.34 -23.44
CA VAL A 212 -5.04 19.54 -22.93
C VAL A 212 -4.26 18.22 -22.92
N SER A 213 -4.88 17.15 -22.42
CA SER A 213 -4.26 15.82 -22.42
C SER A 213 -3.99 15.31 -23.83
N PHE A 214 -4.89 15.58 -24.79
CA PHE A 214 -4.67 15.20 -26.19
C PHE A 214 -3.51 15.95 -26.83
N VAL A 215 -3.34 17.24 -26.53
CA VAL A 215 -2.17 18.02 -26.98
C VAL A 215 -0.89 17.43 -26.42
N PHE A 216 -0.85 17.10 -25.12
CA PHE A 216 0.33 16.44 -24.54
C PHE A 216 0.61 15.07 -25.15
N ALA A 217 -0.42 14.25 -25.37
CA ALA A 217 -0.26 12.98 -26.06
C ALA A 217 0.38 13.15 -27.45
N LEU A 218 -0.10 14.14 -28.23
CA LEU A 218 0.43 14.43 -29.55
C LEU A 218 1.89 14.89 -29.51
N VAL A 219 2.25 15.77 -28.57
CA VAL A 219 3.64 16.21 -28.36
C VAL A 219 4.54 15.01 -28.03
N PHE A 220 4.10 14.12 -27.14
CA PHE A 220 4.88 12.93 -26.79
C PHE A 220 4.99 11.92 -27.94
N LEU A 221 3.98 11.79 -28.81
CA LEU A 221 4.08 10.97 -30.02
C LEU A 221 5.14 11.51 -30.99
N ILE A 222 5.20 12.84 -31.17
CA ILE A 222 6.24 13.48 -31.99
C ILE A 222 7.63 13.24 -31.39
N ILE A 223 7.78 13.41 -30.07
CA ILE A 223 9.05 13.14 -29.37
C ILE A 223 9.43 11.66 -29.50
N CYS A 224 8.47 10.75 -29.39
CA CYS A 224 8.68 9.31 -29.58
C CYS A 224 9.22 9.00 -30.98
N ALA A 225 8.60 9.56 -32.03
CA ALA A 225 9.08 9.41 -33.40
C ALA A 225 10.53 9.92 -33.57
N PHE A 226 10.83 11.09 -33.00
CA PHE A 226 12.17 11.66 -33.02
C PHE A 226 13.22 10.79 -32.28
N LEU A 227 12.88 10.29 -31.09
CA LEU A 227 13.76 9.40 -30.33
C LEU A 227 13.99 8.05 -31.03
N SER A 228 12.98 7.55 -31.76
CA SER A 228 13.09 6.34 -32.56
C SER A 228 14.12 6.50 -33.68
N ILE A 229 14.13 7.65 -34.37
CA ILE A 229 15.10 7.97 -35.43
C ILE A 229 16.54 7.99 -34.88
N ILE A 230 16.75 8.48 -33.65
CA ILE A 230 18.06 8.52 -32.99
C ILE A 230 18.49 7.15 -32.44
N LYS A 231 17.73 6.08 -32.71
CA LYS A 231 17.96 4.71 -32.22
C LYS A 231 17.99 4.63 -30.69
N LYS A 232 17.28 5.52 -30.02
CA LYS A 232 17.15 5.59 -28.55
C LYS A 232 15.91 4.79 -28.09
N GLY A 233 15.89 3.50 -28.41
CA GLY A 233 14.71 2.62 -28.29
C GLY A 233 14.05 2.65 -26.90
N THR A 234 14.83 2.57 -25.82
CA THR A 234 14.31 2.58 -24.44
C THR A 234 13.60 3.90 -24.09
N PHE A 235 14.12 5.02 -24.57
CA PHE A 235 13.53 6.35 -24.32
C PHE A 235 12.28 6.56 -25.17
N ALA A 236 12.31 6.08 -26.42
CA ALA A 236 11.15 6.11 -27.31
C ALA A 236 9.99 5.28 -26.73
N GLU A 237 10.26 4.07 -26.25
CA GLU A 237 9.26 3.19 -25.63
C GLU A 237 8.59 3.87 -24.42
N LYS A 238 9.39 4.41 -23.49
CA LYS A 238 8.86 5.16 -22.33
C LYS A 238 8.01 6.36 -22.74
N THR A 239 8.46 7.10 -23.76
CA THR A 239 7.71 8.27 -24.27
C THR A 239 6.38 7.82 -24.89
N ALA A 240 6.35 6.70 -25.61
CA ALA A 240 5.13 6.13 -26.17
C ALA A 240 4.14 5.72 -25.07
N ILE A 241 4.62 5.11 -23.97
CA ILE A 241 3.78 4.76 -22.81
C ILE A 241 3.15 6.02 -22.22
N TRP A 242 3.92 7.09 -22.02
CA TRP A 242 3.39 8.36 -21.53
C TRP A 242 2.36 8.98 -22.48
N ALA A 243 2.61 8.95 -23.79
CA ALA A 243 1.63 9.38 -24.79
C ALA A 243 0.31 8.61 -24.66
N TYR A 244 0.38 7.27 -24.56
CA TYR A 244 -0.78 6.42 -24.35
C TYR A 244 -1.53 6.77 -23.07
N MET A 245 -0.83 7.00 -21.96
CA MET A 245 -1.46 7.38 -20.69
C MET A 245 -2.19 8.72 -20.78
N PHE A 246 -1.62 9.71 -21.47
CA PHE A 246 -2.31 10.97 -21.72
C PHE A 246 -3.57 10.79 -22.59
N LEU A 247 -3.53 9.91 -23.59
CA LEU A 247 -4.73 9.57 -24.39
C LEU A 247 -5.81 8.93 -23.54
N VAL A 248 -5.46 7.96 -22.68
CA VAL A 248 -6.42 7.30 -21.79
C VAL A 248 -7.07 8.31 -20.84
N VAL A 249 -6.26 9.14 -20.17
CA VAL A 249 -6.77 10.17 -19.26
C VAL A 249 -7.63 11.20 -20.00
N GLY A 250 -7.20 11.65 -21.18
CA GLY A 250 -7.96 12.56 -22.04
C GLY A 250 -9.31 11.98 -22.47
N THR A 251 -9.34 10.70 -22.83
CA THR A 251 -10.55 9.98 -23.25
C THR A 251 -11.53 9.82 -22.10
N ILE A 252 -11.07 9.36 -20.93
CA ILE A 252 -11.91 9.24 -19.73
C ILE A 252 -12.52 10.61 -19.39
N LYS A 253 -11.68 11.66 -19.42
CA LYS A 253 -12.14 13.01 -19.13
C LYS A 253 -13.15 13.54 -20.15
N SER A 254 -12.93 13.27 -21.44
CA SER A 254 -13.87 13.64 -22.50
C SER A 254 -15.24 12.96 -22.31
N ILE A 255 -15.26 11.68 -21.93
CA ILE A 255 -16.51 10.97 -21.61
C ILE A 255 -17.23 11.60 -20.40
N VAL A 256 -16.48 12.02 -19.38
CA VAL A 256 -17.04 12.71 -18.21
C VAL A 256 -17.59 14.09 -18.61
N GLU A 257 -16.86 14.85 -19.41
CA GLU A 257 -17.27 16.16 -19.93
C GLU A 257 -18.56 16.04 -20.77
N LEU A 258 -18.70 15.01 -21.60
CA LEU A 258 -19.91 14.77 -22.39
C LEU A 258 -21.15 14.47 -21.53
N LYS A 259 -20.99 13.86 -20.35
CA LYS A 259 -22.10 13.55 -19.43
C LYS A 259 -22.52 14.74 -18.58
N VAL A 260 -21.60 15.66 -18.28
CA VAL A 260 -21.87 16.84 -17.47
C VAL A 260 -22.28 17.99 -18.41
N ASN A 261 -23.58 18.05 -18.71
CA ASN A 261 -24.27 19.03 -19.59
C ASN A 261 -23.44 20.25 -20.06
N GLN A 262 -23.31 20.39 -21.38
CA GLN A 262 -22.56 21.40 -22.15
C GLN A 262 -22.89 22.90 -21.88
N LYS A 263 -23.74 23.23 -20.91
CA LYS A 263 -24.33 24.57 -20.75
C LYS A 263 -23.40 25.64 -20.17
N ASP A 264 -22.18 25.29 -19.73
CA ASP A 264 -21.29 26.23 -19.04
C ASP A 264 -19.85 26.25 -19.59
N HIS A 265 -19.66 25.85 -20.86
CA HIS A 265 -18.39 25.97 -21.58
C HIS A 265 -18.11 27.42 -21.97
N LYS A 266 -17.91 28.30 -20.99
CA LYS A 266 -17.35 29.63 -21.20
C LYS A 266 -15.93 29.51 -21.77
N GLU A 267 -15.67 30.38 -22.74
CA GLU A 267 -14.57 30.34 -23.70
C GLU A 267 -13.17 30.13 -23.10
N TYR A 268 -12.42 29.29 -23.81
CA TYR A 268 -11.17 28.68 -23.38
C TYR A 268 -9.97 29.32 -24.06
N PRO A 269 -9.23 30.12 -23.29
CA PRO A 269 -7.78 29.96 -23.25
C PRO A 269 -7.21 29.99 -21.82
N LEU A 270 -8.03 29.81 -20.77
CA LEU A 270 -7.58 30.01 -19.38
C LEU A 270 -6.37 29.16 -19.00
N PHE A 271 -6.32 27.86 -19.34
CA PHE A 271 -5.17 27.02 -18.96
C PHE A 271 -3.84 27.52 -19.55
N PHE A 272 -3.77 27.67 -20.88
CA PHE A 272 -2.55 28.13 -21.55
C PHE A 272 -2.23 29.59 -21.23
N LYS A 273 -3.24 30.45 -21.10
CA LYS A 273 -3.06 31.86 -20.70
C LYS A 273 -2.49 31.95 -19.28
N GLU A 274 -3.01 31.15 -18.36
CA GLU A 274 -2.56 31.15 -16.97
C GLU A 274 -1.14 30.59 -16.84
N ILE A 275 -0.84 29.49 -17.55
CA ILE A 275 0.53 28.96 -17.63
C ILE A 275 1.48 29.97 -18.24
N SER A 276 1.11 30.58 -19.36
CA SER A 276 1.92 31.61 -20.03
C SER A 276 2.21 32.77 -19.09
N ASN A 277 1.22 33.25 -18.32
CA ASN A 277 1.41 34.32 -17.35
C ASN A 277 2.39 33.91 -16.23
N HIS A 278 2.28 32.69 -15.72
CA HIS A 278 3.20 32.19 -14.68
C HIS A 278 4.62 32.00 -15.21
N VAL A 279 4.78 31.43 -16.40
CA VAL A 279 6.08 31.26 -17.06
C VAL A 279 6.72 32.61 -17.35
N PHE A 280 5.96 33.57 -17.89
CA PHE A 280 6.46 34.92 -18.14
C PHE A 280 6.91 35.61 -16.84
N LYS A 281 6.10 35.53 -15.78
CA LYS A 281 6.46 36.08 -14.46
C LYS A 281 7.72 35.42 -13.89
N PHE A 282 7.87 34.10 -14.06
CA PHE A 282 9.05 33.38 -13.64
C PHE A 282 10.30 33.80 -14.41
N ILE A 283 10.23 33.88 -15.74
CA ILE A 283 11.32 34.37 -16.60
C ILE A 283 11.73 35.78 -16.20
N LEU A 284 10.76 36.67 -15.95
CA LEU A 284 11.02 38.05 -15.54
C LEU A 284 11.72 38.12 -14.17
N LEU A 285 11.33 37.27 -13.22
CA LEU A 285 12.01 37.15 -11.92
C LEU A 285 13.46 36.63 -12.08
N VAL A 286 13.68 35.62 -12.92
CA VAL A 286 15.02 35.07 -13.18
C VAL A 286 15.90 36.14 -13.84
N LEU A 287 15.40 36.84 -14.85
CA LEU A 287 16.13 37.94 -15.51
C LEU A 287 16.46 39.07 -14.54
N LYS A 288 15.55 39.41 -13.61
CA LYS A 288 15.80 40.43 -12.59
C LYS A 288 16.86 40.01 -11.56
N SER A 289 16.98 38.70 -11.29
CA SER A 289 17.92 38.16 -10.31
C SER A 289 19.38 38.08 -10.80
N HIS A 290 19.62 38.30 -12.09
CA HIS A 290 20.97 38.42 -12.66
C HIS A 290 21.30 39.90 -12.90
N PRO A 291 21.92 40.60 -11.94
CA PRO A 291 22.43 41.94 -12.20
C PRO A 291 23.49 41.83 -13.32
N ARG A 292 23.28 42.58 -14.42
CA ARG A 292 24.29 42.73 -15.48
C ARG A 292 25.57 43.22 -14.82
N LYS A 293 26.60 42.38 -14.81
CA LYS A 293 27.98 42.80 -14.58
C LYS A 293 28.52 43.44 -15.84
#